data_AF-A0A951SAV1-F1
#
_entry.id   AF-A0A951SAV1-F1
#
_cell.length_a   1.000
_cell.length_b   1.000
_cell.length_c   1.000
_cell.angle_alpha   90.00
_cell.angle_beta   90.00
_cell.angle_gamma   90.00
#
_symmetry.space_group_name_H-M   'P 1'
#
loop_
_entity.id
_entity.type
_entity.pdbx_description
1 polymer ?
#
loop_
_entity_poly.entity_id
_entity_poly.type
_entity_poly.pdbx_seq_one_letter_code
_entity_poly.pdbx_strand_id
1 'polypeptide(L)'
;SFFTFSPDTSLNFGTGGVPDAEDADVIVHEYTHAIIHSLNGDDIIATERRALEEAICDVMACAYSFRINPFRWKRVFSWDGNNEFWQGRNGASAKDYTQRVGDFYSDSEIWTSCLNNVTERIGADNSIKLLVSIMPMLTPYTTMKEAAHLLYDADSILNNGFNRWVLAEEFNLRGFDTFPTGINEFTVTNDFFKVINSAAFAQGNGNLSIKGNTINPLQVEIFDASGKLVHTFADLQQISISPEKFSSGLFICKVVQGNNVGYIKLLKL
;
A
#
# COMPACT_ATOMS: atom_id res chain seq x y z
N SER A 1 -26.73 -16.73 5.94
CA SER A 1 -27.17 -16.29 4.60
C SER A 1 -26.34 -16.98 3.52
N PHE A 2 -26.75 -16.85 2.25
CA PHE A 2 -25.91 -17.21 1.09
C PHE A 2 -26.44 -16.62 -0.23
N PHE A 3 -25.53 -16.32 -1.15
CA PHE A 3 -25.80 -16.13 -2.57
C PHE A 3 -25.92 -17.48 -3.31
N THR A 4 -26.88 -17.59 -4.24
CA THR A 4 -26.96 -18.67 -5.22
C THR A 4 -27.29 -18.12 -6.61
N PHE A 5 -26.83 -18.80 -7.65
CA PHE A 5 -27.10 -18.47 -9.05
C PHE A 5 -27.89 -19.56 -9.78
N SER A 6 -28.14 -20.71 -9.13
CA SER A 6 -28.84 -21.86 -9.70
C SER A 6 -29.79 -22.51 -8.68
N PRO A 7 -31.05 -22.79 -9.04
CA PRO A 7 -31.68 -22.59 -10.35
C PRO A 7 -32.02 -21.12 -10.68
N ASP A 8 -32.13 -20.26 -9.66
CA ASP A 8 -32.43 -18.83 -9.80
C ASP A 8 -31.35 -18.02 -9.07
N THR A 9 -31.01 -16.84 -9.61
CA THR A 9 -30.11 -15.90 -8.97
C THR A 9 -30.79 -15.21 -7.79
N SER A 10 -30.34 -15.49 -6.56
CA SER A 10 -30.97 -14.96 -5.34
C SER A 10 -29.98 -14.77 -4.19
N LEU A 11 -30.32 -13.83 -3.30
CA LEU A 11 -29.75 -13.73 -1.96
C LEU A 11 -30.73 -14.36 -0.98
N ASN A 12 -30.24 -15.29 -0.17
CA ASN A 12 -31.04 -16.05 0.77
C ASN A 12 -30.64 -15.67 2.19
N PHE A 13 -31.60 -15.17 2.95
CA PHE A 13 -31.39 -14.71 4.32
C PHE A 13 -32.10 -15.65 5.28
N GLY A 14 -31.34 -16.18 6.24
CA GLY A 14 -31.88 -16.99 7.31
C GLY A 14 -32.65 -16.13 8.31
N THR A 15 -33.44 -16.80 9.15
CA THR A 15 -34.08 -16.16 10.30
C THR A 15 -33.21 -16.18 11.56
N GLY A 16 -32.13 -16.98 11.57
CA GLY A 16 -31.08 -17.02 12.58
C GLY A 16 -31.52 -16.98 14.05
N GLY A 17 -30.59 -16.58 14.92
CA GLY A 17 -30.91 -16.02 16.25
C GLY A 17 -31.26 -14.54 16.15
N VAL A 18 -30.58 -13.84 15.23
CA VAL A 18 -30.97 -12.59 14.62
C VAL A 18 -31.35 -12.91 13.16
N PRO A 19 -32.43 -12.33 12.58
CA PRO A 19 -32.69 -12.51 11.16
C PRO A 19 -31.57 -11.86 10.34
N ASP A 20 -30.89 -12.64 9.48
CA ASP A 20 -29.69 -12.19 8.78
C ASP A 20 -29.93 -10.91 7.96
N ALA A 21 -31.16 -10.72 7.45
CA ALA A 21 -31.56 -9.55 6.67
C ALA A 21 -31.69 -8.24 7.50
N GLU A 22 -31.63 -8.31 8.83
CA GLU A 22 -31.60 -7.13 9.69
C GLU A 22 -30.20 -6.49 9.78
N ASP A 23 -29.15 -7.21 9.39
CA ASP A 23 -27.78 -6.71 9.36
C ASP A 23 -27.37 -6.30 7.93
N ALA A 24 -27.02 -5.02 7.76
CA ALA A 24 -26.56 -4.50 6.48
C ALA A 24 -25.24 -5.16 6.02
N ASP A 25 -24.37 -5.58 6.94
CA ASP A 25 -23.11 -6.25 6.60
C ASP A 25 -23.40 -7.58 5.88
N VAL A 26 -24.42 -8.33 6.32
CA VAL A 26 -24.85 -9.58 5.68
C VAL A 26 -25.30 -9.30 4.25
N ILE A 27 -26.16 -8.30 4.04
CA ILE A 27 -26.67 -7.96 2.72
C ILE A 27 -25.52 -7.56 1.78
N VAL A 28 -24.60 -6.70 2.25
CA VAL A 28 -23.46 -6.24 1.44
C VAL A 28 -22.51 -7.40 1.14
N HIS A 29 -22.25 -8.28 2.11
CA HIS A 29 -21.40 -9.45 1.93
C HIS A 29 -21.95 -10.36 0.82
N GLU A 30 -23.22 -10.77 0.92
CA GLU A 30 -23.83 -11.69 -0.04
C GLU A 30 -24.01 -11.04 -1.42
N TYR A 31 -24.33 -9.74 -1.46
CA TYR A 31 -24.38 -9.02 -2.73
C TYR A 31 -23.00 -8.91 -3.40
N THR A 32 -21.92 -8.87 -2.61
CA THR A 32 -20.56 -8.86 -3.16
C THR A 32 -20.21 -10.18 -3.83
N HIS A 33 -20.66 -11.33 -3.30
CA HIS A 33 -20.56 -12.60 -4.01
C HIS A 33 -21.25 -12.53 -5.39
N ALA A 34 -22.46 -11.96 -5.45
CA ALA A 34 -23.18 -11.80 -6.72
C ALA A 34 -22.40 -10.93 -7.73
N ILE A 35 -21.75 -9.85 -7.27
CA ILE A 35 -20.89 -9.01 -8.12
C ILE A 35 -19.70 -9.82 -8.65
N ILE A 36 -19.00 -10.54 -7.78
CA ILE A 36 -17.81 -11.31 -8.17
C ILE A 36 -18.19 -12.42 -9.17
N HIS A 37 -19.29 -13.13 -8.92
CA HIS A 37 -19.84 -14.12 -9.84
C HIS A 37 -20.18 -13.49 -11.20
N SER A 38 -20.81 -12.31 -11.22
CA SER A 38 -21.12 -11.60 -12.48
C SER A 38 -19.87 -11.19 -13.28
N LEU A 39 -18.71 -11.05 -12.63
CA LEU A 39 -17.46 -10.63 -13.26
C LEU A 39 -16.58 -11.81 -13.69
N ASN A 40 -16.57 -12.92 -12.94
CA ASN A 40 -15.65 -14.05 -13.13
C ASN A 40 -16.31 -15.41 -13.42
N GLY A 41 -17.63 -15.52 -13.31
CA GLY A 41 -18.32 -16.81 -13.41
C GLY A 41 -18.05 -17.74 -12.22
N ASP A 42 -18.31 -19.04 -12.42
CA ASP A 42 -18.52 -20.03 -11.34
C ASP A 42 -17.32 -20.86 -10.92
N ASP A 43 -16.16 -20.67 -11.56
CA ASP A 43 -15.03 -21.56 -11.36
C ASP A 43 -14.24 -21.17 -10.09
N ILE A 44 -14.77 -21.41 -8.89
CA ILE A 44 -13.98 -21.33 -7.65
C ILE A 44 -13.53 -22.74 -7.28
N ILE A 45 -12.25 -23.04 -7.52
CA ILE A 45 -11.72 -24.40 -7.32
C ILE A 45 -10.82 -24.46 -6.08
N ALA A 46 -9.88 -23.53 -5.92
CA ALA A 46 -8.94 -23.56 -4.81
C ALA A 46 -9.57 -23.06 -3.50
N THR A 47 -9.30 -23.74 -2.37
CA THR A 47 -9.74 -23.30 -1.04
C THR A 47 -9.26 -21.90 -0.71
N GLU A 48 -8.01 -21.56 -1.09
CA GLU A 48 -7.47 -20.22 -0.89
C GLU A 48 -8.21 -19.17 -1.72
N ARG A 49 -8.59 -19.50 -2.97
CA ARG A 49 -9.39 -18.60 -3.80
C ARG A 49 -10.78 -18.38 -3.20
N ARG A 50 -11.37 -19.39 -2.56
CA ARG A 50 -12.61 -19.22 -1.79
C ARG A 50 -12.39 -18.32 -0.57
N ALA A 51 -11.32 -18.54 0.19
CA ALA A 51 -10.96 -17.69 1.34
C ALA A 51 -10.77 -16.22 0.95
N LEU A 52 -10.14 -15.98 -0.21
CA LEU A 52 -9.94 -14.65 -0.76
C LEU A 52 -11.27 -13.95 -1.08
N GLU A 53 -12.23 -14.66 -1.66
CA GLU A 53 -13.53 -14.08 -2.00
C GLU A 53 -14.38 -13.78 -0.77
N GLU A 54 -14.44 -14.71 0.19
CA GLU A 54 -15.03 -14.47 1.51
C GLU A 54 -14.47 -13.20 2.15
N ALA A 55 -13.14 -13.03 2.08
CA ALA A 55 -12.46 -11.87 2.62
C ALA A 55 -12.77 -10.57 1.86
N ILE A 56 -12.88 -10.61 0.53
CA ILE A 56 -13.30 -9.44 -0.25
C ILE A 56 -14.73 -9.04 0.15
N CYS A 57 -15.63 -9.99 0.31
CA CYS A 57 -17.01 -9.75 0.72
C CYS A 57 -17.08 -9.18 2.15
N ASP A 58 -16.26 -9.67 3.07
CA ASP A 58 -16.14 -9.11 4.43
C ASP A 58 -15.62 -7.68 4.43
N VAL A 59 -14.61 -7.38 3.62
CA VAL A 59 -14.03 -6.03 3.56
C VAL A 59 -15.01 -5.06 2.92
N MET A 60 -15.79 -5.48 1.92
CA MET A 60 -16.84 -4.65 1.32
C MET A 60 -17.92 -4.30 2.36
N ALA A 61 -18.36 -5.27 3.16
CA ALA A 61 -19.28 -5.05 4.29
C ALA A 61 -18.68 -4.10 5.35
N CYS A 62 -17.46 -4.39 5.80
CA CYS A 62 -16.72 -3.57 6.75
C CYS A 62 -16.55 -2.12 6.25
N ALA A 63 -16.16 -1.93 4.99
CA ALA A 63 -15.95 -0.61 4.40
C ALA A 63 -17.27 0.17 4.28
N TYR A 64 -18.38 -0.51 3.97
CA TYR A 64 -19.71 0.09 4.00
C TYR A 64 -20.08 0.58 5.39
N SER A 65 -19.92 -0.27 6.41
CA SER A 65 -20.15 0.11 7.81
C SER A 65 -19.22 1.24 8.27
N PHE A 66 -17.93 1.21 7.91
CA PHE A 66 -16.95 2.25 8.21
C PHE A 66 -17.35 3.62 7.64
N ARG A 67 -17.88 3.64 6.42
CA ARG A 67 -18.36 4.86 5.75
C ARG A 67 -19.51 5.52 6.51
N ILE A 68 -20.36 4.75 7.18
CA ILE A 68 -21.50 5.24 7.95
C ILE A 68 -21.08 5.59 9.38
N ASN A 69 -20.38 4.67 10.05
CA ASN A 69 -19.93 4.82 11.43
C ASN A 69 -18.67 3.98 11.70
N PRO A 70 -17.55 4.61 12.10
CA PRO A 70 -16.31 3.88 12.41
C PRO A 70 -16.34 3.18 13.78
N PHE A 71 -17.44 3.20 14.52
CA PHE A 71 -17.53 2.46 15.78
C PHE A 71 -17.56 0.95 15.52
N ARG A 72 -16.48 0.25 15.88
CA ARG A 72 -16.36 -1.22 15.82
C ARG A 72 -16.57 -1.86 14.44
N TRP A 73 -16.47 -1.10 13.36
CA TRP A 73 -16.70 -1.55 11.98
C TRP A 73 -15.90 -2.78 11.51
N LYS A 74 -14.76 -3.09 12.15
CA LYS A 74 -13.97 -4.33 11.88
C LYS A 74 -14.59 -5.60 12.48
N ARG A 75 -15.65 -5.47 13.28
CA ARG A 75 -16.49 -6.59 13.73
C ARG A 75 -17.47 -6.89 12.61
N VAL A 76 -17.06 -7.79 11.72
CA VAL A 76 -17.87 -8.20 10.57
C VAL A 76 -19.20 -8.76 11.10
N PHE A 77 -20.32 -8.36 10.48
CA PHE A 77 -21.67 -8.70 10.93
C PHE A 77 -21.94 -8.11 12.31
N SER A 78 -21.92 -6.78 12.35
CA SER A 78 -21.97 -6.02 13.61
C SER A 78 -23.29 -6.18 14.38
N TRP A 79 -24.37 -6.62 13.73
CA TRP A 79 -25.67 -6.90 14.34
C TRP A 79 -25.98 -8.40 14.41
N ASP A 80 -25.86 -9.11 13.30
CA ASP A 80 -26.16 -10.55 13.19
C ASP A 80 -25.14 -11.42 13.94
N GLY A 81 -23.88 -10.97 13.97
CA GLY A 81 -22.79 -11.60 14.71
C GLY A 81 -22.40 -10.86 15.99
N ASN A 82 -21.25 -11.27 16.54
CA ASN A 82 -20.64 -10.66 17.73
C ASN A 82 -21.55 -10.60 18.97
N ASN A 83 -22.45 -11.60 19.11
CA ASN A 83 -23.48 -11.69 20.13
C ASN A 83 -23.54 -13.11 20.73
N GLU A 84 -24.58 -13.42 21.52
CA GLU A 84 -24.76 -14.72 22.17
C GLU A 84 -25.11 -15.87 21.21
N PHE A 85 -25.59 -15.58 20.00
CA PHE A 85 -25.98 -16.58 19.01
C PHE A 85 -24.80 -16.97 18.13
N TRP A 86 -24.00 -15.98 17.71
CA TRP A 86 -22.86 -16.19 16.84
C TRP A 86 -21.76 -15.15 17.10
N GLN A 87 -20.50 -15.61 17.09
CA GLN A 87 -19.34 -14.74 17.35
C GLN A 87 -19.00 -13.81 16.17
N GLY A 88 -19.64 -13.98 15.00
CA GLY A 88 -19.31 -13.23 13.79
C GLY A 88 -17.98 -13.65 13.18
N ARG A 89 -17.43 -12.78 12.33
CA ARG A 89 -16.09 -12.94 11.73
C ARG A 89 -15.12 -11.86 12.21
N ASN A 90 -13.84 -12.22 12.27
CA ASN A 90 -12.79 -11.34 12.78
C ASN A 90 -12.12 -10.54 11.65
N GLY A 91 -12.49 -9.27 11.51
CA GLY A 91 -11.85 -8.33 10.59
C GLY A 91 -10.67 -7.57 11.17
N ALA A 92 -10.15 -7.97 12.34
CA ALA A 92 -9.01 -7.36 13.04
C ALA A 92 -8.01 -8.41 13.58
N SER A 93 -7.94 -9.57 12.93
CA SER A 93 -7.01 -10.65 13.24
C SER A 93 -5.56 -10.24 12.98
N ALA A 94 -4.65 -10.73 13.82
CA ALA A 94 -3.20 -10.60 13.66
C ALA A 94 -2.56 -11.74 12.85
N LYS A 95 -3.37 -12.67 12.30
CA LYS A 95 -2.86 -13.78 11.50
C LYS A 95 -2.05 -13.30 10.29
N ASP A 96 -0.95 -13.97 10.01
CA ASP A 96 -0.17 -13.84 8.77
C ASP A 96 -0.36 -15.06 7.85
N TYR A 97 0.19 -14.97 6.63
CA TYR A 97 0.05 -15.98 5.58
C TYR A 97 0.62 -17.37 5.96
N THR A 98 1.53 -17.45 6.94
CA THR A 98 2.12 -18.71 7.41
C THR A 98 1.17 -19.47 8.34
N GLN A 99 0.16 -18.79 8.89
CA GLN A 99 -0.80 -19.35 9.86
C GLN A 99 -2.07 -19.90 9.20
N ARG A 100 -2.07 -20.04 7.86
CA ARG A 100 -3.18 -20.67 7.12
C ARG A 100 -3.36 -22.13 7.52
N VAL A 101 -4.61 -22.55 7.62
CA VAL A 101 -4.99 -23.91 8.00
C VAL A 101 -5.71 -24.67 6.89
N GLY A 102 -5.95 -24.04 5.74
CA GLY A 102 -6.68 -24.64 4.62
C GLY A 102 -8.20 -24.65 4.84
N ASP A 103 -8.71 -23.75 5.68
CA ASP A 103 -10.14 -23.51 5.87
C ASP A 103 -10.47 -22.10 5.39
N PHE A 104 -11.47 -21.99 4.51
CA PHE A 104 -11.72 -20.73 3.82
C PHE A 104 -12.23 -19.63 4.75
N TYR A 105 -12.97 -19.94 5.81
CA TYR A 105 -13.38 -18.93 6.79
C TYR A 105 -12.21 -18.51 7.70
N SER A 106 -11.48 -19.47 8.27
CA SER A 106 -10.34 -19.17 9.14
C SER A 106 -9.22 -18.44 8.41
N ASP A 107 -8.96 -18.79 7.15
CA ASP A 107 -7.91 -18.19 6.35
C ASP A 107 -8.34 -16.81 5.79
N SER A 108 -9.64 -16.59 5.54
CA SER A 108 -10.16 -15.28 5.10
C SER A 108 -9.78 -14.15 6.06
N GLU A 109 -9.73 -14.41 7.36
CA GLU A 109 -9.39 -13.41 8.38
C GLU A 109 -8.04 -12.74 8.14
N ILE A 110 -7.06 -13.44 7.55
CA ILE A 110 -5.74 -12.89 7.21
C ILE A 110 -5.91 -11.73 6.23
N TRP A 111 -6.67 -11.97 5.16
CA TRP A 111 -6.90 -11.02 4.09
C TRP A 111 -7.87 -9.92 4.50
N THR A 112 -8.99 -10.28 5.17
CA THR A 112 -9.98 -9.32 5.68
C THR A 112 -9.31 -8.29 6.58
N SER A 113 -8.50 -8.76 7.53
CA SER A 113 -7.86 -7.86 8.50
C SER A 113 -6.76 -7.02 7.87
N CYS A 114 -6.03 -7.55 6.89
CA CYS A 114 -5.07 -6.78 6.10
C CYS A 114 -5.75 -5.61 5.38
N LEU A 115 -6.80 -5.89 4.63
CA LEU A 115 -7.48 -4.86 3.84
C LEU A 115 -8.31 -3.91 4.68
N ASN A 116 -8.80 -4.32 5.85
CA ASN A 116 -9.40 -3.39 6.80
C ASN A 116 -8.37 -2.40 7.35
N ASN A 117 -7.12 -2.81 7.59
CA ASN A 117 -6.05 -1.87 7.96
C ASN A 117 -5.71 -0.91 6.81
N VAL A 118 -5.67 -1.41 5.57
CA VAL A 118 -5.54 -0.55 4.38
C VAL A 118 -6.69 0.47 4.31
N THR A 119 -7.93 0.01 4.50
CA THR A 119 -9.14 0.83 4.45
C THR A 119 -9.18 1.93 5.49
N GLU A 120 -8.69 1.66 6.70
CA GLU A 120 -8.55 2.68 7.74
C GLU A 120 -7.63 3.83 7.33
N ARG A 121 -6.65 3.55 6.46
CA ARG A 121 -5.61 4.51 6.06
C ARG A 121 -5.90 5.23 4.76
N ILE A 122 -6.58 4.57 3.82
CA ILE A 122 -6.89 5.16 2.50
C ILE A 122 -8.36 5.56 2.33
N GLY A 123 -9.22 5.15 3.27
CA GLY A 123 -10.66 5.40 3.26
C GLY A 123 -11.46 4.35 2.48
N ALA A 124 -12.74 4.20 2.87
CA ALA A 124 -13.66 3.21 2.29
C ALA A 124 -13.77 3.29 0.77
N ASP A 125 -13.97 4.49 0.21
CA ASP A 125 -14.20 4.66 -1.22
C ASP A 125 -12.98 4.26 -2.07
N ASN A 126 -11.76 4.58 -1.61
CA ASN A 126 -10.53 4.17 -2.29
C ASN A 126 -10.31 2.65 -2.21
N SER A 127 -10.55 2.05 -1.04
CA SER A 127 -10.47 0.60 -0.87
C SER A 127 -11.46 -0.15 -1.76
N ILE A 128 -12.73 0.27 -1.76
CA ILE A 128 -13.77 -0.34 -2.59
C ILE A 128 -13.40 -0.24 -4.07
N LYS A 129 -12.93 0.94 -4.52
CA LYS A 129 -12.49 1.15 -5.90
C LYS A 129 -11.35 0.20 -6.30
N LEU A 130 -10.35 0.02 -5.43
CA LEU A 130 -9.26 -0.93 -5.68
C LEU A 130 -9.75 -2.38 -5.72
N LEU A 131 -10.60 -2.78 -4.77
CA LEU A 131 -11.13 -4.15 -4.71
C LEU A 131 -11.96 -4.50 -5.95
N VAL A 132 -12.90 -3.62 -6.32
CA VAL A 132 -13.72 -3.81 -7.53
C VAL A 132 -12.84 -3.89 -8.78
N SER A 133 -11.74 -3.13 -8.84
CA SER A 133 -10.86 -3.14 -10.01
C SER A 133 -10.12 -4.47 -10.23
N ILE A 134 -9.82 -5.22 -9.16
CA ILE A 134 -9.13 -6.50 -9.28
C ILE A 134 -10.08 -7.68 -9.44
N MET A 135 -11.37 -7.53 -9.10
CA MET A 135 -12.35 -8.62 -9.19
C MET A 135 -12.30 -9.33 -10.55
N PRO A 136 -12.35 -8.65 -11.71
CA PRO A 136 -12.33 -9.31 -13.03
C PRO A 136 -11.03 -10.07 -13.37
N MET A 137 -9.98 -9.90 -12.56
CA MET A 137 -8.66 -10.50 -12.77
C MET A 137 -8.47 -11.78 -11.95
N LEU A 138 -9.41 -12.10 -11.06
CA LEU A 138 -9.33 -13.27 -10.20
C LEU A 138 -9.64 -14.54 -10.99
N THR A 139 -8.78 -15.54 -10.84
CA THR A 139 -8.90 -16.85 -11.47
C THR A 139 -9.36 -17.90 -10.45
N PRO A 140 -9.72 -19.13 -10.88
CA PRO A 140 -10.10 -20.23 -9.99
C PRO A 140 -9.04 -20.64 -8.95
N TYR A 141 -7.79 -20.22 -9.15
CA TYR A 141 -6.64 -20.57 -8.34
C TYR A 141 -5.92 -19.36 -7.74
N THR A 142 -6.45 -18.14 -7.93
CA THR A 142 -5.77 -16.93 -7.46
C THR A 142 -5.58 -16.97 -5.94
N THR A 143 -4.32 -16.86 -5.55
CA THR A 143 -3.86 -16.84 -4.15
C THR A 143 -3.97 -15.44 -3.55
N MET A 144 -3.89 -15.33 -2.21
CA MET A 144 -3.83 -14.00 -1.56
C MET A 144 -2.58 -13.23 -1.98
N LYS A 145 -1.46 -13.93 -2.26
CA LYS A 145 -0.22 -13.31 -2.72
C LYS A 145 -0.39 -12.66 -4.09
N GLU A 146 -1.00 -13.38 -5.03
CA GLU A 146 -1.28 -12.86 -6.37
C GLU A 146 -2.27 -11.70 -6.30
N ALA A 147 -3.32 -11.80 -5.48
CA ALA A 147 -4.26 -10.71 -5.26
C ALA A 147 -3.60 -9.44 -4.67
N ALA A 148 -2.55 -9.59 -3.84
CA ALA A 148 -1.79 -8.47 -3.30
C ALA A 148 -1.04 -7.72 -4.41
N HIS A 149 -0.41 -8.46 -5.33
CA HIS A 149 0.21 -7.87 -6.52
C HIS A 149 -0.81 -7.17 -7.42
N LEU A 150 -1.98 -7.79 -7.63
CA LEU A 150 -3.07 -7.17 -8.40
C LEU A 150 -3.53 -5.83 -7.80
N LEU A 151 -3.71 -5.75 -6.48
CA LEU A 151 -4.07 -4.49 -5.81
C LEU A 151 -2.97 -3.43 -5.90
N TYR A 152 -1.71 -3.86 -5.76
CA TYR A 152 -0.56 -2.97 -5.86
C TYR A 152 -0.42 -2.35 -7.26
N ASP A 153 -0.66 -3.14 -8.30
CA ASP A 153 -0.65 -2.70 -9.69
C ASP A 153 -1.89 -1.85 -10.01
N ALA A 154 -3.06 -2.22 -9.49
CA ALA A 154 -4.29 -1.45 -9.64
C ALA A 154 -4.14 -0.02 -9.09
N ASP A 155 -3.45 0.16 -7.95
CA ASP A 155 -3.20 1.51 -7.41
C ASP A 155 -2.27 2.33 -8.32
N SER A 156 -1.30 1.69 -8.98
CA SER A 156 -0.45 2.36 -9.98
C SER A 156 -1.28 2.89 -11.14
N ILE A 157 -2.25 2.10 -11.61
CA ILE A 157 -3.10 2.45 -12.76
C ILE A 157 -4.15 3.50 -12.38
N LEU A 158 -4.82 3.33 -11.24
CA LEU A 158 -6.00 4.13 -10.88
C LEU A 158 -5.64 5.42 -10.13
N ASN A 159 -4.54 5.41 -9.39
CA ASN A 159 -4.19 6.46 -8.43
C ASN A 159 -2.72 6.90 -8.56
N ASN A 160 -2.04 6.59 -9.67
CA ASN A 160 -0.62 6.89 -9.88
C ASN A 160 0.31 6.37 -8.76
N GLY A 161 -0.10 5.29 -8.08
CA GLY A 161 0.68 4.67 -7.02
C GLY A 161 0.62 5.41 -5.67
N PHE A 162 -0.33 6.32 -5.48
CA PHE A 162 -0.43 7.15 -4.27
C PHE A 162 -0.56 6.33 -2.97
N ASN A 163 -1.22 5.17 -3.02
CA ASN A 163 -1.47 4.32 -1.84
C ASN A 163 -0.50 3.14 -1.73
N ARG A 164 0.44 2.97 -2.68
CA ARG A 164 1.37 1.83 -2.70
C ARG A 164 2.18 1.65 -1.43
N TRP A 165 2.54 2.72 -0.74
CA TRP A 165 3.30 2.61 0.50
C TRP A 165 2.46 1.97 1.63
N VAL A 166 1.16 2.30 1.71
CA VAL A 166 0.21 1.67 2.64
C VAL A 166 0.02 0.20 2.30
N LEU A 167 -0.24 -0.08 1.01
CA LEU A 167 -0.44 -1.45 0.52
C LEU A 167 0.79 -2.31 0.80
N ALA A 168 1.98 -1.82 0.43
CA ALA A 168 3.24 -2.53 0.64
C ALA A 168 3.51 -2.85 2.12
N GLU A 169 3.23 -1.89 3.01
CA GLU A 169 3.44 -2.09 4.45
C GLU A 169 2.52 -3.20 4.97
N GLU A 170 1.22 -3.13 4.70
CA GLU A 170 0.28 -4.15 5.16
C GLU A 170 0.54 -5.52 4.51
N PHE A 171 0.90 -5.57 3.23
CA PHE A 171 1.19 -6.83 2.53
C PHE A 171 2.48 -7.49 3.05
N ASN A 172 3.52 -6.70 3.34
CA ASN A 172 4.74 -7.20 3.97
C ASN A 172 4.47 -7.70 5.39
N LEU A 173 3.69 -6.96 6.19
CA LEU A 173 3.32 -7.36 7.55
C LEU A 173 2.58 -8.70 7.59
N ARG A 174 1.80 -9.01 6.56
CA ARG A 174 1.05 -10.27 6.43
C ARG A 174 1.84 -11.40 5.79
N GLY A 175 3.06 -11.13 5.32
CA GLY A 175 3.90 -12.13 4.66
C GLY A 175 3.36 -12.59 3.30
N PHE A 176 2.63 -11.74 2.58
CA PHE A 176 2.17 -12.07 1.23
C PHE A 176 3.33 -12.15 0.26
N ASP A 177 4.16 -11.11 0.19
CA ASP A 177 5.41 -11.12 -0.58
C ASP A 177 6.30 -9.96 -0.09
N THR A 178 7.38 -9.68 -0.83
CA THR A 178 8.21 -8.49 -0.63
C THR A 178 7.75 -7.35 -1.54
N PHE A 179 7.13 -6.35 -0.93
CA PHE A 179 6.70 -5.11 -1.59
C PHE A 179 7.61 -3.94 -1.18
N PRO A 180 7.89 -2.99 -2.09
CA PRO A 180 8.65 -1.79 -1.76
C PRO A 180 7.93 -0.90 -0.74
N THR A 181 8.45 -0.78 0.48
CA THR A 181 7.97 0.13 1.54
C THR A 181 8.82 1.40 1.70
N GLY A 182 9.88 1.51 0.91
CA GLY A 182 10.77 2.67 0.90
C GLY A 182 11.23 3.00 -0.51
N ILE A 183 11.85 4.18 -0.63
CA ILE A 183 12.66 4.50 -1.79
C ILE A 183 13.97 3.76 -1.54
N ASN A 184 14.28 2.73 -2.34
CA ASN A 184 15.62 2.16 -2.31
C ASN A 184 16.61 3.31 -2.56
N GLU A 185 17.40 3.66 -1.54
CA GLU A 185 18.62 4.42 -1.78
C GLU A 185 19.53 3.48 -2.55
N PHE A 186 19.48 3.55 -3.88
CA PHE A 186 20.54 3.00 -4.68
C PHE A 186 21.80 3.72 -4.23
N THR A 187 22.70 3.00 -3.56
CA THR A 187 24.08 3.43 -3.42
C THR A 187 24.64 3.46 -4.82
N VAL A 188 24.45 4.58 -5.53
CA VAL A 188 25.23 4.87 -6.72
C VAL A 188 26.65 4.97 -6.20
N THR A 189 27.48 3.97 -6.48
CA THR A 189 28.93 4.10 -6.40
C THR A 189 29.29 5.20 -7.39
N ASN A 190 29.25 6.45 -6.92
CA ASN A 190 29.74 7.59 -7.67
C ASN A 190 31.26 7.52 -7.61
N ASP A 191 31.85 6.86 -8.59
CA ASP A 191 33.30 6.67 -8.64
C ASP A 191 34.04 7.98 -8.89
N PHE A 192 33.35 9.02 -9.41
CA PHE A 192 33.98 10.27 -9.83
C PHE A 192 33.88 11.43 -8.82
N PHE A 193 33.08 11.33 -7.76
CA PHE A 193 33.10 12.34 -6.69
C PHE A 193 32.69 11.79 -5.32
N LYS A 194 33.09 12.49 -4.26
CA LYS A 194 32.74 12.19 -2.87
C LYS A 194 32.12 13.41 -2.21
N VAL A 195 31.11 13.16 -1.38
CA VAL A 195 30.44 14.16 -0.55
C VAL A 195 30.89 13.95 0.89
N ILE A 196 31.34 15.01 1.55
CA ILE A 196 31.89 14.97 2.89
C ILE A 196 31.17 16.01 3.74
N ASN A 197 30.88 15.65 4.99
CA ASN A 197 30.34 16.55 6.01
C ASN A 197 28.90 17.08 5.75
N SER A 198 28.08 16.31 5.02
CA SER A 198 26.69 16.66 4.73
C SER A 198 25.81 16.80 5.98
N ALA A 199 26.07 15.99 7.02
CA ALA A 199 25.32 16.06 8.28
C ALA A 199 25.56 17.38 9.04
N ALA A 200 26.83 17.83 9.15
CA ALA A 200 27.15 19.10 9.79
C ALA A 200 26.63 20.29 8.97
N PHE A 201 26.70 20.20 7.63
CA PHE A 201 26.07 21.19 6.75
C PHE A 201 24.57 21.31 7.02
N ALA A 202 23.86 20.19 7.13
CA ALA A 202 22.44 20.19 7.40
C ALA A 202 22.11 20.93 8.70
N GLN A 203 22.88 20.68 9.76
CA GLN A 203 22.72 21.36 11.05
C GLN A 203 23.23 22.80 11.07
N GLY A 204 23.89 23.28 10.02
CA GLY A 204 24.55 24.60 10.00
C GLY A 204 25.86 24.66 10.79
N ASN A 205 26.40 23.52 11.21
CA ASN A 205 27.58 23.40 12.08
C ASN A 205 28.91 23.30 11.30
N GLY A 206 28.87 23.22 9.97
CA GLY A 206 30.09 23.17 9.16
C GLY A 206 29.82 23.12 7.66
N ASN A 207 30.88 23.37 6.88
CA ASN A 207 30.78 23.37 5.42
C ASN A 207 30.65 21.95 4.86
N LEU A 208 29.86 21.83 3.80
CA LEU A 208 29.85 20.66 2.92
C LEU A 208 31.09 20.70 2.01
N SER A 209 31.71 19.55 1.79
CA SER A 209 32.80 19.42 0.81
C SER A 209 32.44 18.39 -0.25
N ILE A 210 32.56 18.79 -1.52
CA ILE A 210 32.41 17.92 -2.68
C ILE A 210 33.78 17.81 -3.33
N LYS A 211 34.35 16.60 -3.35
CA LYS A 211 35.66 16.31 -3.93
C LYS A 211 35.50 15.50 -5.20
N GLY A 212 36.08 15.95 -6.29
CA GLY A 212 36.23 15.15 -7.50
C GLY A 212 37.31 14.07 -7.29
N ASN A 213 37.12 12.90 -7.89
CA ASN A 213 38.10 11.81 -7.90
C ASN A 213 38.91 11.78 -9.22
N THR A 214 38.66 12.71 -10.14
CA THR A 214 39.40 12.83 -11.41
C THR A 214 40.06 14.21 -11.54
N ILE A 215 40.93 14.37 -12.55
CA ILE A 215 41.63 15.64 -12.87
C ILE A 215 40.76 16.67 -13.61
N ASN A 216 39.56 16.29 -14.04
CA ASN A 216 38.69 17.21 -14.77
C ASN A 216 38.09 18.27 -13.81
N PRO A 217 37.82 19.49 -14.30
CA PRO A 217 37.16 20.50 -13.49
C PRO A 217 35.84 20.01 -12.91
N LEU A 218 35.64 20.24 -11.62
CA LEU A 218 34.43 19.95 -10.89
C LEU A 218 33.50 21.16 -10.95
N GLN A 219 32.27 20.96 -11.39
CA GLN A 219 31.21 21.96 -11.37
C GLN A 219 30.03 21.45 -10.55
N VAL A 220 29.44 22.34 -9.75
CA VAL A 220 28.29 22.03 -8.90
C VAL A 220 27.20 23.07 -9.13
N GLU A 221 26.02 22.60 -9.53
CA GLU A 221 24.80 23.39 -9.67
C GLU A 221 23.81 22.95 -8.60
N ILE A 222 23.25 23.90 -7.85
CA ILE A 222 22.30 23.60 -6.76
C ILE A 222 20.96 24.21 -7.10
N PHE A 223 19.92 23.38 -7.02
CA PHE A 223 18.55 23.72 -7.29
C PHE A 223 17.73 23.61 -6.00
N ASP A 224 16.76 24.51 -5.80
CA ASP A 224 15.77 24.34 -4.74
C ASP A 224 14.74 23.25 -5.08
N ALA A 225 13.84 22.93 -4.14
CA ALA A 225 12.80 21.91 -4.32
C ALA A 225 11.80 22.21 -5.46
N SER A 226 11.76 23.45 -5.96
CA SER A 226 10.95 23.82 -7.13
C SER A 226 11.68 23.63 -8.48
N GLY A 227 12.97 23.27 -8.42
CA GLY A 227 13.84 23.12 -9.59
C GLY A 227 14.53 24.41 -10.03
N LYS A 228 14.44 25.50 -9.26
CA LYS A 228 15.11 26.76 -9.58
C LYS A 228 16.58 26.68 -9.17
N LEU A 229 17.48 27.05 -10.09
CA LEU A 229 18.91 27.18 -9.81
C LEU A 229 19.15 28.30 -8.79
N VAL A 230 19.77 27.96 -7.66
CA VAL A 230 20.08 28.91 -6.56
C VAL A 230 21.56 29.23 -6.47
N HIS A 231 22.45 28.27 -6.73
CA HIS A 231 23.90 28.47 -6.63
C HIS A 231 24.67 27.66 -7.67
N THR A 232 25.83 28.18 -8.07
CA THR A 232 26.79 27.50 -8.94
C THR A 232 28.20 27.64 -8.37
N PHE A 233 28.96 26.55 -8.38
CA PHE A 233 30.35 26.51 -7.94
C PHE A 233 31.20 25.78 -8.97
N ALA A 234 32.47 26.17 -9.09
CA ALA A 234 33.44 25.47 -9.93
C ALA A 234 34.81 25.49 -9.26
N ASP A 235 35.49 24.35 -9.27
CA ASP A 235 36.87 24.19 -8.79
C ASP A 235 37.55 23.07 -9.59
N LEU A 236 38.86 22.91 -9.47
CA LEU A 236 39.60 21.81 -10.12
C LEU A 236 39.45 20.48 -9.37
N GLN A 237 39.39 20.50 -8.04
CA GLN A 237 39.39 19.26 -7.26
C GLN A 237 38.38 19.23 -6.12
N GLN A 238 38.14 20.35 -5.45
CA GLN A 238 37.28 20.36 -4.26
C GLN A 238 36.48 21.66 -4.17
N ILE A 239 35.17 21.53 -3.99
CA ILE A 239 34.28 22.65 -3.72
C ILE A 239 33.86 22.60 -2.24
N SER A 240 33.99 23.74 -1.55
CA SER A 240 33.53 23.92 -0.16
C SER A 240 32.32 24.85 -0.14
N ILE A 241 31.20 24.36 0.40
CA ILE A 241 29.91 25.04 0.39
C ILE A 241 29.53 25.36 1.85
N SER A 242 29.42 26.65 2.16
CA SER A 242 28.98 27.12 3.48
C SER A 242 27.46 27.02 3.63
N PRO A 243 26.95 26.50 4.77
CA PRO A 243 25.52 26.41 5.04
C PRO A 243 24.85 27.79 5.19
N GLU A 244 25.61 28.85 5.50
CA GLU A 244 25.09 30.21 5.65
C GLU A 244 24.54 30.80 4.34
N LYS A 245 24.89 30.20 3.20
CA LYS A 245 24.38 30.60 1.87
C LYS A 245 22.98 30.06 1.56
N PHE A 246 22.40 29.27 2.47
CA PHE A 246 21.15 28.54 2.27
C PHE A 246 20.16 28.82 3.40
N SER A 247 18.90 29.03 3.03
CA SER A 247 17.77 28.90 3.96
C SER A 247 17.51 27.42 4.26
N SER A 248 16.85 27.14 5.38
CA SER A 248 16.35 25.80 5.69
C SER A 248 15.47 25.27 4.54
N GLY A 249 15.69 24.03 4.13
CA GLY A 249 15.01 23.42 3.01
C GLY A 249 15.74 22.24 2.38
N LEU A 250 15.09 21.68 1.36
CA LEU A 250 15.59 20.60 0.52
C LEU A 250 16.18 21.18 -0.77
N PHE A 251 17.36 20.70 -1.15
CA PHE A 251 18.04 21.09 -2.37
C PHE A 251 18.51 19.86 -3.15
N ILE A 252 18.55 19.98 -4.48
CA ILE A 252 19.14 19.00 -5.39
C ILE A 252 20.44 19.58 -5.93
N CYS A 253 21.54 18.87 -5.71
CA CYS A 253 22.86 19.27 -6.17
C CYS A 253 23.29 18.38 -7.33
N LYS A 254 23.48 18.98 -8.49
CA LYS A 254 24.03 18.36 -9.69
C LYS A 254 25.53 18.59 -9.73
N VAL A 255 26.29 17.52 -9.80
CA VAL A 255 27.75 17.51 -9.86
C VAL A 255 28.17 17.09 -11.26
N VAL A 256 28.97 17.91 -11.92
CA VAL A 256 29.48 17.66 -13.28
C VAL A 256 31.01 17.62 -13.23
N GLN A 257 31.60 16.59 -13.83
CA GLN A 257 33.05 16.48 -13.97
C GLN A 257 33.40 15.82 -15.31
N GLY A 258 33.82 16.63 -16.30
CA GLY A 258 33.96 16.18 -17.68
C GLY A 258 32.59 15.78 -18.26
N ASN A 259 32.47 14.54 -18.76
CA ASN A 259 31.21 13.99 -19.27
C ASN A 259 30.35 13.31 -18.19
N ASN A 260 30.86 13.20 -16.96
CA ASN A 260 30.15 12.54 -15.86
C ASN A 260 29.21 13.54 -15.17
N VAL A 261 27.98 13.12 -14.92
CA VAL A 261 26.96 13.88 -14.21
C VAL A 261 26.38 13.01 -13.10
N GLY A 262 26.26 13.58 -11.91
CA GLY A 262 25.71 12.90 -10.74
C GLY A 262 24.84 13.85 -9.93
N TYR A 263 23.93 13.29 -9.15
CA TYR A 263 22.97 14.06 -8.37
C TYR A 263 23.02 13.61 -6.92
N ILE A 264 22.93 14.58 -6.01
CA ILE A 264 22.83 14.34 -4.57
C ILE A 264 21.71 15.19 -3.99
N LYS A 265 21.04 14.64 -2.99
CA LYS A 265 20.12 15.38 -2.13
C LYS A 265 20.91 16.09 -1.05
N LEU A 266 20.63 17.38 -0.85
CA LEU A 266 21.17 18.19 0.24
C LEU A 266 20.02 18.71 1.10
N LEU A 267 20.22 18.70 2.41
CA LEU A 267 19.27 19.21 3.38
C LEU A 267 19.95 20.33 4.16
N LYS A 268 19.23 21.42 4.41
CA LYS A 268 19.55 22.41 5.44
C LYS A 268 18.37 22.43 6.42
N LEU A 269 18.66 22.13 7.68
CA LEU A 269 17.70 22.21 8.79
C LEU A 269 17.63 23.64 9.30
#